data_AF-A0A6L9KC00-F1
#
_entry.id   AF-A0A6L9KC00-F1
#
_cell.length_a   1.000
_cell.length_b   1.000
_cell.length_c   1.000
_cell.angle_alpha   90.00
_cell.angle_beta   90.00
_cell.angle_gamma   90.00
#
_symmetry.space_group_name_H-M   'P 1'
#
loop_
_entity.id
_entity.type
_entity.pdbx_description
1 polymer ?
#
loop_
_entity_poly.entity_id
_entity_poly.type
_entity_poly.pdbx_seq_one_letter_code
_entity_poly.pdbx_strand_id
1 'polypeptide(L)'
;DSPKMMVNATDRPEIYTQVGTEKLVINGLQTLESNTEIPLGFMTKTAGTAFSFKAIELSNFDADTKLVLKDNATSPATETELTANGAAYEFSSDVTNSTGRFSLLFRAPGNVTAAAQLPGKQVKVFANIQNQIVIQSVEKCNYAIYNITGQLLVSGTTTHSPMIVSRFAQGVYVVKAGDATERVIIK
;
A
#
# COMPACT_ATOMS: atom_id res chain seq x y z
N ASP A 1 6.91 22.66 17.55
CA ASP A 1 5.54 22.17 17.39
C ASP A 1 4.61 23.36 17.51
N SER A 2 3.80 23.63 16.49
CA SER A 2 2.97 24.84 16.45
C SER A 2 1.53 24.41 16.70
N PRO A 3 0.85 24.93 17.75
CA PRO A 3 -0.54 24.59 18.02
C PRO A 3 -1.43 25.18 16.92
N LYS A 4 -1.68 24.41 15.86
CA LYS A 4 -2.85 24.65 15.01
C LYS A 4 -4.02 23.98 15.71
N MET A 5 -4.92 24.81 16.25
CA MET A 5 -6.09 24.31 16.96
C MET A 5 -7.07 23.68 15.98
N MET A 6 -7.63 22.53 16.37
CA MET A 6 -8.89 22.03 15.83
C MET A 6 -9.92 23.15 15.98
N VAL A 7 -10.55 23.55 14.87
CA VAL A 7 -11.40 24.75 14.83
C VAL A 7 -12.75 24.49 15.53
N ASN A 8 -13.10 23.21 15.74
CA ASN A 8 -14.35 22.71 16.28
C ASN A 8 -15.59 23.33 15.59
N ALA A 9 -15.44 23.75 14.33
CA ALA A 9 -16.51 24.38 13.56
C ALA A 9 -17.64 23.39 13.27
N THR A 10 -18.88 23.87 13.22
CA THR A 10 -20.07 23.02 13.01
C THR A 10 -20.25 22.63 11.54
N ASP A 11 -19.68 23.39 10.62
CA ASP A 11 -19.89 23.33 9.17
C ASP A 11 -18.66 22.86 8.38
N ARG A 12 -17.56 22.51 9.05
CA ARG A 12 -16.31 22.10 8.40
C ARG A 12 -15.81 20.77 8.96
N PRO A 13 -15.43 19.82 8.09
CA PRO A 13 -14.77 18.61 8.54
C PRO A 13 -13.35 18.92 9.02
N GLU A 14 -12.84 18.07 9.91
CA GLU A 14 -11.51 18.17 10.47
C GLU A 14 -10.76 16.85 10.33
N ILE A 15 -9.44 16.96 10.16
CA ILE A 15 -8.54 15.82 9.99
C ILE A 15 -7.39 15.92 10.97
N TYR A 16 -6.94 14.80 11.49
CA TYR A 16 -5.85 14.74 12.46
C TYR A 16 -5.19 13.35 12.45
N THR A 17 -3.95 13.26 12.87
CA THR A 17 -3.35 11.98 13.28
C THR A 17 -3.41 11.86 14.80
N GLN A 18 -3.28 10.64 15.34
CA GLN A 18 -3.30 10.42 16.79
C GLN A 18 -2.01 9.73 17.24
N VAL A 19 -1.35 10.29 18.26
CA VAL A 19 -0.21 9.67 18.95
C VAL A 19 -0.60 9.50 20.41
N GLY A 20 -0.76 8.25 20.85
CA GLY A 20 -1.33 7.96 22.17
C GLY A 20 -2.75 8.52 22.28
N THR A 21 -2.96 9.53 23.12
CA THR A 21 -4.25 10.23 23.28
C THR A 21 -4.28 11.61 22.63
N GLU A 22 -3.15 12.08 22.11
CA GLU A 22 -3.01 13.41 21.57
C GLU A 22 -3.39 13.44 20.08
N LYS A 23 -4.17 14.45 19.70
CA LYS A 23 -4.57 14.71 18.31
C LYS A 23 -3.63 15.76 17.72
N LEU A 24 -3.00 15.41 16.61
CA LEU A 24 -2.02 16.23 15.92
C LEU A 24 -2.55 16.59 14.53
N VAL A 25 -2.71 17.88 14.25
CA VAL A 25 -3.05 18.37 12.90
C VAL A 25 -1.81 18.55 12.02
N ILE A 26 -0.63 18.58 12.64
CA ILE A 26 0.68 18.51 12.00
C ILE A 26 1.44 17.41 12.75
N ASN A 27 1.94 16.42 12.01
CA ASN A 27 2.74 15.35 12.60
C ASN A 27 4.15 15.40 12.01
N GLY A 28 5.14 15.54 12.88
CA GLY A 28 6.55 15.46 12.52
C GLY A 28 7.07 14.07 12.85
N LEU A 29 7.49 13.33 11.82
CA LEU A 29 8.13 12.02 11.98
C LEU A 29 9.63 12.17 11.76
N GLN A 30 10.44 11.64 12.67
CA GLN A 30 11.92 11.67 12.53
C GLN A 30 12.38 10.78 11.38
N THR A 31 11.77 9.61 11.25
CA THR A 31 11.96 8.67 10.15
C THR A 31 10.60 8.16 9.71
N LEU A 32 10.44 7.92 8.42
CA LEU A 32 9.27 7.27 7.86
C LEU A 32 9.70 5.90 7.34
N GLU A 33 9.44 4.86 8.11
CA GLU A 33 9.76 3.49 7.72
C GLU A 33 8.89 3.04 6.54
N SER A 34 9.41 2.12 5.74
CA SER A 34 8.65 1.52 4.65
C SER A 34 7.42 0.77 5.17
N ASN A 35 6.28 0.91 4.49
CA ASN A 35 4.98 0.34 4.86
C ASN A 35 4.42 0.85 6.20
N THR A 36 4.80 2.06 6.61
CA THR A 36 4.18 2.70 7.77
C THR A 36 2.72 3.03 7.44
N GLU A 37 1.80 2.54 8.27
CA GLU A 37 0.39 2.91 8.25
C GLU A 37 0.11 3.89 9.39
N ILE A 38 -0.34 5.09 9.04
CA ILE A 38 -0.66 6.16 9.99
C ILE A 38 -2.17 6.35 10.01
N PRO A 39 -2.85 6.09 11.15
CA PRO A 39 -4.27 6.37 11.29
C PRO A 39 -4.58 7.85 11.04
N LEU A 40 -5.57 8.09 10.19
CA LEU A 40 -6.07 9.42 9.87
C LEU A 40 -7.47 9.57 10.45
N GLY A 41 -7.55 10.37 11.51
CA GLY A 41 -8.78 10.82 12.11
C GLY A 41 -9.57 11.71 11.17
N PHE A 42 -10.87 11.43 11.07
CA PHE A 42 -11.85 12.28 10.40
C PHE A 42 -12.97 12.63 11.38
N MET A 43 -13.30 13.92 11.44
CA MET A 43 -14.40 14.45 12.23
C MET A 43 -15.30 15.32 11.36
N THR A 44 -16.60 15.15 11.48
CA THR A 44 -17.60 16.05 10.92
C THR A 44 -18.81 16.14 11.84
N LYS A 45 -19.40 17.33 11.95
CA LYS A 45 -20.63 17.59 12.71
C LYS A 45 -21.89 17.58 11.83
N THR A 46 -21.74 17.39 10.53
CA THR A 46 -22.83 17.25 9.55
C THR A 46 -22.62 16.01 8.70
N ALA A 47 -23.70 15.27 8.45
CA ALA A 47 -23.70 14.23 7.43
C ALA A 47 -23.61 14.85 6.03
N GLY A 48 -22.92 14.19 5.10
CA GLY A 48 -22.71 14.71 3.76
C GLY A 48 -22.19 13.65 2.80
N THR A 49 -22.38 13.91 1.50
CA THR A 49 -21.99 13.00 0.41
C THR A 49 -20.80 13.49 -0.42
N ALA A 50 -20.25 14.64 -0.10
CA ALA A 50 -19.21 15.32 -0.88
C ALA A 50 -18.00 15.73 -0.03
N PHE A 51 -17.46 14.78 0.75
CA PHE A 51 -16.17 14.97 1.41
C PHE A 51 -15.06 14.44 0.53
N SER A 52 -13.88 15.07 0.60
CA SER A 52 -12.75 14.62 -0.19
C SER A 52 -11.40 14.75 0.49
N PHE A 53 -10.52 13.81 0.15
CA PHE A 53 -9.10 13.87 0.47
C PHE A 53 -8.29 14.13 -0.81
N LYS A 54 -7.42 15.13 -0.76
CA LYS A 54 -6.49 15.44 -1.85
C LYS A 54 -5.11 15.76 -1.30
N ALA A 55 -4.08 15.12 -1.86
CA ALA A 55 -2.70 15.52 -1.63
C ALA A 55 -2.38 16.73 -2.51
N ILE A 56 -2.12 17.88 -1.89
CA ILE A 56 -1.74 19.13 -2.60
C ILE A 56 -0.25 19.13 -2.90
N GLU A 57 0.55 18.59 -1.99
CA GLU A 57 2.00 18.52 -2.12
C GLU A 57 2.49 17.16 -1.57
N LEU A 58 3.46 16.57 -2.27
CA LEU A 58 4.24 15.43 -1.81
C LEU A 58 5.71 15.71 -2.18
N SER A 59 6.53 15.97 -1.17
CA SER A 59 7.93 16.34 -1.32
C SER A 59 8.77 15.66 -0.23
N ASN A 60 10.07 15.53 -0.46
CA ASN A 60 11.03 14.93 0.49
C ASN A 60 10.77 13.45 0.83
N PHE A 61 10.21 12.68 -0.10
CA PHE A 61 10.14 11.21 -0.02
C PHE A 61 11.22 10.59 -0.90
N ASP A 62 11.68 9.38 -0.53
CA ASP A 62 12.53 8.58 -1.40
C ASP A 62 11.83 8.35 -2.76
N ALA A 63 12.63 8.27 -3.81
CA ALA A 63 12.13 7.96 -5.16
C ALA A 63 11.26 6.71 -5.10
N ASP A 64 10.10 6.77 -5.77
CA ASP A 64 9.08 5.70 -5.85
C ASP A 64 8.29 5.41 -4.56
N THR A 65 8.40 6.22 -3.51
CA THR A 65 7.48 6.14 -2.36
C THR A 65 6.05 6.48 -2.80
N LYS A 66 5.11 5.57 -2.57
CA LYS A 66 3.69 5.78 -2.87
C LYS A 66 2.93 6.11 -1.60
N LEU A 67 2.20 7.22 -1.61
CA LEU A 67 1.22 7.52 -0.58
C LEU A 67 -0.13 6.90 -0.97
N VAL A 68 -0.67 6.06 -0.10
CA VAL A 68 -1.96 5.41 -0.32
C VAL A 68 -2.91 5.80 0.81
N LEU A 69 -4.08 6.31 0.47
CA LEU A 69 -5.21 6.44 1.39
C LEU A 69 -5.95 5.11 1.43
N LYS A 70 -6.16 4.57 2.62
CA LYS A 70 -6.95 3.36 2.86
C LYS A 70 -8.22 3.72 3.62
N ASP A 71 -9.38 3.37 3.06
CA ASP A 71 -10.71 3.51 3.66
C ASP A 71 -11.24 2.12 4.07
N ASN A 72 -11.43 1.93 5.38
CA ASN A 72 -11.93 0.71 6.00
C ASN A 72 -13.46 0.68 6.15
N ALA A 73 -14.21 1.58 5.48
CA ALA A 73 -15.67 1.53 5.45
C ALA A 73 -16.22 0.24 4.81
N THR A 74 -15.44 -0.41 3.95
CA THR A 74 -15.77 -1.69 3.31
C THR A 74 -14.77 -2.78 3.69
N SER A 75 -15.18 -4.05 3.54
CA SER A 75 -14.29 -5.21 3.64
C SER A 75 -14.31 -5.98 2.32
N PRO A 76 -13.19 -6.03 1.55
CA PRO A 76 -11.89 -5.45 1.87
C PRO A 76 -11.87 -3.91 1.84
N ALA A 77 -10.87 -3.32 2.51
CA ALA A 77 -10.66 -1.87 2.53
C ALA A 77 -10.36 -1.34 1.13
N THR A 78 -10.87 -0.15 0.82
CA THR A 78 -10.58 0.54 -0.44
C THR A 78 -9.26 1.27 -0.33
N GLU A 79 -8.38 1.10 -1.30
CA GLU A 79 -7.07 1.76 -1.33
C GLU A 79 -6.97 2.66 -2.56
N THR A 80 -6.56 3.91 -2.34
CA THR A 80 -6.40 4.91 -3.40
C THR A 80 -5.03 5.55 -3.29
N GLU A 81 -4.24 5.47 -4.36
CA GLU A 81 -2.96 6.19 -4.45
C GLU A 81 -3.22 7.70 -4.55
N LEU A 82 -2.65 8.46 -3.61
CA LEU A 82 -2.68 9.91 -3.63
C LEU A 82 -1.42 10.42 -4.35
N THR A 83 -1.61 11.29 -5.33
CA THR A 83 -0.53 11.94 -6.07
C THR A 83 -0.57 13.45 -5.85
N ALA A 84 0.59 14.11 -5.90
CA ALA A 84 0.67 15.55 -5.69
C ALA A 84 -0.18 16.30 -6.71
N ASN A 85 -1.12 17.12 -6.22
CA ASN A 85 -2.14 17.83 -7.00
C ASN A 85 -3.05 16.94 -7.87
N GLY A 86 -3.09 15.63 -7.60
CA GLY A 86 -3.86 14.66 -8.37
C GLY A 86 -5.36 14.69 -8.12
N ALA A 87 -6.01 13.58 -8.49
CA ALA A 87 -7.43 13.35 -8.24
C ALA A 87 -7.71 13.31 -6.74
N ALA A 88 -8.88 13.82 -6.35
CA ALA A 88 -9.36 13.71 -4.99
C ALA A 88 -10.05 12.35 -4.78
N TYR A 89 -9.90 11.80 -3.59
CA TYR A 89 -10.70 10.66 -3.14
C TYR A 89 -12.00 11.19 -2.52
N GLU A 90 -13.13 10.87 -3.13
CA GLU A 90 -14.46 11.33 -2.71
C GLU A 90 -15.16 10.29 -1.84
N PHE A 91 -15.84 10.72 -0.78
CA PHE A 91 -16.58 9.85 0.12
C PHE A 91 -17.78 10.54 0.78
N SER A 92 -18.73 9.72 1.22
CA SER A 92 -19.81 10.14 2.12
C SER A 92 -19.49 9.77 3.57
N SER A 93 -20.01 10.54 4.51
CA SER A 93 -19.93 10.25 5.94
C SER A 93 -21.12 10.82 6.68
N ASP A 94 -21.58 10.09 7.69
CA ASP A 94 -22.43 10.63 8.74
C ASP A 94 -21.62 11.48 9.73
N VAL A 95 -22.32 12.09 10.68
CA VAL A 95 -21.71 12.75 11.85
C VAL A 95 -20.82 11.76 12.57
N THR A 96 -19.53 12.07 12.67
CA THR A 96 -18.55 11.14 13.25
C THR A 96 -17.33 11.86 13.79
N ASN A 97 -16.60 11.16 14.64
CA ASN A 97 -15.27 11.50 15.13
C ASN A 97 -14.52 10.17 15.31
N SER A 98 -13.86 9.71 14.25
CA SER A 98 -13.29 8.37 14.19
C SER A 98 -11.87 8.40 13.66
N THR A 99 -11.01 7.58 14.24
CA THR A 99 -9.65 7.28 13.75
C THR A 99 -9.54 5.91 13.10
N GLY A 100 -10.64 5.15 13.03
CA GLY A 100 -10.63 3.77 12.52
C GLY A 100 -10.94 3.63 11.04
N ARG A 101 -11.51 4.66 10.40
CA ARG A 101 -11.94 4.58 9.00
C ARG A 101 -10.77 4.75 8.05
N PHE A 102 -9.99 5.81 8.22
CA PHE A 102 -8.94 6.17 7.26
C PHE A 102 -7.55 5.93 7.82
N SER A 103 -6.63 5.55 6.94
CA SER A 103 -5.20 5.55 7.21
C SER A 103 -4.39 5.96 5.98
N LEU A 104 -3.22 6.53 6.24
CA LEU A 104 -2.21 6.85 5.23
C LEU A 104 -1.14 5.77 5.28
N LEU A 105 -0.97 5.06 4.18
CA LEU A 105 0.03 4.02 4.03
C LEU A 105 1.13 4.50 3.09
N PHE A 106 2.36 4.51 3.60
CA PHE A 106 3.55 4.90 2.86
C PHE A 106 4.26 3.64 2.35
N ARG A 107 4.04 3.31 1.08
CA ARG A 107 4.62 2.10 0.47
C ARG A 107 5.96 2.41 -0.18
N ALA A 108 6.96 1.61 0.15
CA ALA A 108 8.24 1.62 -0.56
C ALA A 108 8.10 1.00 -1.96
N PRO A 109 8.99 1.36 -2.90
CA PRO A 109 9.13 0.65 -4.17
C PRO A 109 9.27 -0.86 -3.92
N GLY A 110 8.33 -1.64 -4.46
CA GLY A 110 8.35 -3.10 -4.40
C GLY A 110 7.43 -3.76 -3.36
N ASN A 111 6.90 -3.01 -2.39
CA ASN A 111 5.90 -3.55 -1.44
C ASN A 111 4.48 -3.25 -1.91
N VAL A 112 3.95 -4.11 -2.78
CA VAL A 112 2.53 -4.12 -3.14
C VAL A 112 1.82 -5.11 -2.22
N THR A 113 1.36 -4.64 -1.06
CA THR A 113 0.45 -5.37 -0.18
C THR A 113 -0.97 -4.88 -0.40
N ALA A 114 -1.63 -5.37 -1.43
CA ALA A 114 -3.06 -5.61 -1.47
C ALA A 114 -3.42 -6.17 -2.85
N ALA A 115 -4.30 -7.14 -2.83
CA ALA A 115 -4.89 -7.82 -3.97
C ALA A 115 -5.67 -6.86 -4.88
N ALA A 116 -4.97 -5.98 -5.61
CA ALA A 116 -5.48 -5.56 -6.89
C ALA A 116 -5.66 -6.84 -7.69
N GLN A 117 -6.91 -7.21 -7.97
CA GLN A 117 -7.19 -8.01 -9.15
C GLN A 117 -6.45 -7.31 -10.29
N LEU A 118 -5.34 -7.91 -10.70
CA LEU A 118 -4.49 -7.40 -11.74
C LEU A 118 -5.41 -7.21 -12.96
N PRO A 119 -5.65 -5.98 -13.42
CA PRO A 119 -6.45 -5.78 -14.62
C PRO A 119 -5.66 -6.38 -15.78
N GLY A 120 -5.99 -7.62 -16.14
CA GLY A 120 -5.35 -8.40 -17.20
C GLY A 120 -3.88 -8.78 -16.93
N LYS A 121 -3.59 -10.09 -16.84
CA LYS A 121 -2.28 -10.73 -17.09
C LYS A 121 -1.02 -10.21 -16.39
N GLN A 122 -1.07 -9.22 -15.51
CA GLN A 122 0.16 -8.73 -14.86
C GLN A 122 0.63 -9.75 -13.83
N VAL A 123 1.82 -10.29 -14.01
CA VAL A 123 2.48 -11.17 -13.05
C VAL A 123 3.61 -10.39 -12.39
N LYS A 124 3.72 -10.44 -11.06
CA LYS A 124 4.85 -9.85 -10.32
C LYS A 124 5.62 -10.95 -9.60
N VAL A 125 6.94 -10.87 -9.66
CA VAL A 125 7.84 -11.81 -8.98
C VAL A 125 8.90 -11.04 -8.20
N PHE A 126 9.12 -11.41 -6.94
CA PHE A 126 10.14 -10.78 -6.09
C PHE A 126 10.64 -11.76 -5.01
N ALA A 127 11.75 -11.41 -4.35
CA ALA A 127 12.24 -12.11 -3.17
C ALA A 127 11.75 -11.43 -1.89
N ASN A 128 11.27 -12.19 -0.91
CA ASN A 128 10.92 -11.66 0.41
C ASN A 128 12.15 -11.62 1.35
N ILE A 129 11.97 -11.04 2.55
CA ILE A 129 13.02 -10.95 3.59
C ILE A 129 13.53 -12.30 4.11
N GLN A 130 12.83 -13.40 3.82
CA GLN A 130 13.20 -14.76 4.21
C GLN A 130 13.95 -15.51 3.10
N ASN A 131 14.34 -14.82 2.02
CA ASN A 131 14.99 -15.37 0.84
C ASN A 131 14.13 -16.40 0.11
N GLN A 132 12.83 -16.14 0.04
CA GLN A 132 11.87 -16.94 -0.72
C GLN A 132 11.37 -16.16 -1.93
N ILE A 133 11.18 -16.87 -3.05
CA ILE A 133 10.58 -16.30 -4.25
C ILE A 133 9.06 -16.28 -4.07
N VAL A 134 8.48 -15.10 -4.25
CA VAL A 134 7.04 -14.83 -4.17
C VAL A 134 6.52 -14.50 -5.57
N ILE A 135 5.44 -15.17 -5.96
CA ILE A 135 4.76 -14.96 -7.23
C ILE A 135 3.35 -14.41 -6.95
N GLN A 136 3.06 -13.22 -7.48
CA GLN A 136 1.73 -12.63 -7.51
C GLN A 136 1.18 -12.75 -8.93
N SER A 137 0.18 -13.60 -9.12
CA SER A 137 -0.48 -13.81 -10.41
C SER A 137 -1.95 -14.17 -10.20
N VAL A 138 -2.69 -14.36 -11.29
CA VAL A 138 -3.95 -15.12 -11.26
C VAL A 138 -3.67 -16.57 -10.89
N GLU A 139 -4.67 -17.28 -10.35
CA GLU A 139 -4.58 -18.72 -10.11
C GLU A 139 -4.34 -19.50 -11.42
N LYS A 140 -3.74 -20.68 -11.29
CA LYS A 140 -3.37 -21.58 -12.39
C LYS A 140 -2.37 -20.97 -13.38
N CYS A 141 -1.59 -19.99 -12.95
CA CYS A 141 -0.49 -19.44 -13.74
C CYS A 141 0.69 -20.42 -13.72
N ASN A 142 1.14 -20.85 -14.90
CA ASN A 142 2.34 -21.69 -15.02
C ASN A 142 3.57 -20.89 -14.63
N TYR A 143 4.45 -21.46 -13.80
CA TYR A 143 5.73 -20.87 -13.46
C TYR A 143 6.89 -21.86 -13.54
N ALA A 144 8.09 -21.33 -13.77
CA ALA A 144 9.36 -22.05 -13.77
C ALA A 144 10.48 -21.15 -13.26
N ILE A 145 11.30 -21.67 -12.35
CA ILE A 145 12.40 -20.97 -11.69
C ILE A 145 13.72 -21.62 -12.12
N TYR A 146 14.64 -20.81 -12.60
CA TYR A 146 15.96 -21.22 -13.07
C TYR A 146 17.06 -20.53 -12.27
N ASN A 147 18.21 -21.17 -12.14
CA ASN A 147 19.44 -20.49 -11.71
C ASN A 147 20.09 -19.71 -12.87
N ILE A 148 21.19 -18.99 -12.60
CA ILE A 148 21.95 -18.25 -13.62
C ILE A 148 22.51 -19.10 -14.75
N THR A 149 22.73 -20.40 -14.54
CA THR A 149 23.22 -21.31 -15.58
C THR A 149 22.10 -21.89 -16.44
N GLY A 150 20.85 -21.45 -16.22
CA GLY A 150 19.68 -21.91 -16.96
C GLY A 150 19.15 -23.27 -16.51
N GLN A 151 19.64 -23.83 -15.41
CA GLN A 151 19.11 -25.07 -14.86
C GLN A 151 17.73 -24.82 -14.23
N LEU A 152 16.74 -25.62 -14.61
CA LEU A 152 15.42 -25.61 -13.97
C LEU A 152 15.53 -26.15 -12.54
N LEU A 153 15.09 -25.35 -11.56
CA LEU A 153 15.07 -25.72 -10.15
C LEU A 153 13.68 -26.17 -9.70
N VAL A 154 12.65 -25.40 -10.05
CA VAL A 154 11.26 -25.64 -9.64
C VAL A 154 10.31 -25.19 -10.75
N SER A 155 9.22 -25.91 -10.95
CA SER A 155 8.12 -25.48 -11.82
C SER A 155 6.77 -25.95 -11.25
N GLY A 156 5.71 -25.26 -11.61
CA GLY A 156 4.35 -25.65 -11.22
C GLY A 156 3.29 -24.67 -11.71
N THR A 157 2.14 -24.73 -11.07
CA THR A 157 1.04 -23.78 -11.27
C THR A 157 0.71 -23.08 -9.96
N THR A 158 0.36 -21.80 -10.04
CA THR A 158 -0.09 -21.06 -8.86
C THR A 158 -1.47 -21.54 -8.41
N THR A 159 -1.69 -21.66 -7.11
CA THR A 159 -2.99 -22.10 -6.53
C THR A 159 -3.69 -21.01 -5.76
N HIS A 160 -2.96 -19.98 -5.31
CA HIS A 160 -3.44 -18.78 -4.65
C HIS A 160 -2.47 -17.62 -4.94
N SER A 161 -2.81 -16.41 -4.54
CA SER A 161 -1.99 -15.21 -4.77
C SER A 161 -1.95 -14.33 -3.52
N PRO A 162 -0.76 -13.94 -3.02
CA PRO A 162 0.58 -14.35 -3.45
C PRO A 162 0.86 -15.84 -3.15
N MET A 163 1.67 -16.49 -3.98
CA MET A 163 2.22 -17.83 -3.73
C MET A 163 3.69 -17.74 -3.34
N ILE A 164 4.07 -18.40 -2.25
CA ILE A 164 5.45 -18.58 -1.83
C ILE A 164 5.91 -19.94 -2.36
N VAL A 165 6.99 -19.97 -3.15
CA VAL A 165 7.44 -21.23 -3.77
C VAL A 165 8.34 -22.02 -2.83
N SER A 166 9.53 -21.49 -2.55
CA SER A 166 10.49 -22.10 -1.63
C SER A 166 11.58 -21.10 -1.25
N ARG A 167 12.36 -21.47 -0.24
CA ARG A 167 13.59 -20.75 0.12
C ARG A 167 14.72 -21.16 -0.82
N PHE A 168 15.45 -20.19 -1.32
CA PHE A 168 16.60 -20.40 -2.19
C PHE A 168 17.88 -19.86 -1.55
N ALA A 169 19.04 -20.34 -2.01
CA ALA A 169 20.33 -19.81 -1.61
C ALA A 169 20.53 -18.39 -2.13
N GLN A 170 21.53 -17.68 -1.59
CA GLN A 170 21.95 -16.40 -2.15
C GLN A 170 22.40 -16.57 -3.60
N GLY A 171 21.96 -15.67 -4.48
CA GLY A 171 22.23 -15.78 -5.90
C GLY A 171 21.20 -15.07 -6.76
N VAL A 172 21.36 -15.22 -8.06
CA VAL A 172 20.45 -14.66 -9.07
C VAL A 172 19.63 -15.78 -9.69
N TYR A 173 18.33 -15.54 -9.83
CA TYR A 173 17.36 -16.47 -10.36
C TYR A 173 16.57 -15.82 -11.49
N VAL A 174 16.19 -16.63 -12.47
CA VAL A 174 15.27 -16.23 -13.53
C VAL A 174 13.95 -16.93 -13.27
N VAL A 175 12.86 -16.18 -13.17
CA VAL A 175 11.52 -16.71 -12.93
C VAL A 175 10.66 -16.40 -14.12
N LYS A 176 10.18 -17.45 -14.79
CA LYS A 176 9.14 -17.35 -15.82
C LYS A 176 7.80 -17.62 -15.16
N ALA A 177 6.83 -16.75 -15.31
CA ALA A 177 5.50 -16.95 -14.78
C ALA A 177 4.46 -16.31 -15.73
N GLY A 178 3.62 -17.14 -16.35
CA GLY A 178 2.77 -16.72 -17.46
C GLY A 178 3.61 -16.16 -18.62
N ASP A 179 3.26 -14.96 -19.09
CA ASP A 179 3.99 -14.24 -20.13
C ASP A 179 5.18 -13.41 -19.57
N ALA A 180 5.37 -13.37 -18.24
CA ALA A 180 6.43 -12.61 -17.60
C ALA A 180 7.71 -13.42 -17.41
N THR A 181 8.86 -12.75 -17.54
CA THR A 181 10.19 -13.28 -17.20
C THR A 181 10.92 -12.25 -16.34
N GLU A 182 11.20 -12.61 -15.09
CA GLU A 182 11.77 -11.71 -14.09
C GLU A 182 13.12 -12.21 -13.60
N ARG A 183 14.05 -11.28 -13.36
CA ARG A 183 15.33 -11.56 -12.71
C ARG A 183 15.22 -11.21 -11.23
N VAL A 184 15.32 -12.22 -10.36
CA VAL A 184 15.23 -12.08 -8.91
C VAL A 184 16.61 -12.25 -8.29
N ILE A 185 17.00 -11.34 -7.41
CA ILE A 185 18.27 -11.40 -6.66
C ILE A 185 17.94 -11.72 -5.21
N ILE A 186 18.54 -12.78 -4.70
CA ILE A 186 18.45 -13.19 -3.30
C ILE A 186 19.77 -12.81 -2.63
N LYS A 187 19.67 -11.95 -1.61
CA LYS A 187 20.80 -11.37 -0.87
C LYS A 187 21.12 -12.15 0.39
#